data_AF-A0A2M8PL68-F1
#
_entry.id   AF-A0A2M8PL68-F1
#
_cell.length_a   1.000
_cell.length_b   1.000
_cell.length_c   1.000
_cell.angle_alpha   90.00
_cell.angle_beta   90.00
_cell.angle_gamma   90.00
#
_symmetry.space_group_name_H-M   'P 1'
#
loop_
_entity.id
_entity.type
_entity.pdbx_description
1 polymer ?
#
loop_
_entity_poly.entity_id
_entity_poly.type
_entity_poly.pdbx_seq_one_letter_code
_entity_poly.pdbx_strand_id
1 'polypeptide(L)'
;MVFITSVFMTNAYLMQTVIEEKENRLIEILISTMRPVELLMGKIFALSIVGIVQVVVWVASMFFLLQVALRLPAFALTILPSIAFPVEMLPMMIVYFVLGYLLFAAIFGMIGAISSSMQEGPQYVTIFVLPSILPFYFFELFINQPNHIMVQIFSYFPLTSPLSMIMRLTLGAVGPLEIILSIA
;
A
#
# COMPACT_ATOMS: atom_id res chain seq x y z
N MET A 1 -8.62 -2.73 -0.82
CA MET A 1 -8.86 -1.77 0.28
C MET A 1 -7.82 -1.88 1.38
N VAL A 2 -7.58 -3.06 1.97
CA VAL A 2 -6.53 -3.26 3.00
C VAL A 2 -5.14 -2.75 2.58
N PHE A 3 -4.73 -3.02 1.33
CA PHE A 3 -3.45 -2.51 0.80
C PHE A 3 -3.33 -0.98 0.90
N ILE A 4 -4.34 -0.26 0.38
CA ILE A 4 -4.35 1.21 0.35
C ILE A 4 -4.30 1.80 1.74
N THR A 5 -5.14 1.28 2.65
CA THR A 5 -5.22 1.81 4.01
C THR A 5 -3.93 1.54 4.76
N SER A 6 -3.30 0.37 4.60
CA SER A 6 -2.00 0.09 5.21
C SER A 6 -0.88 0.96 4.63
N VAL A 7 -0.78 1.10 3.32
CA VAL A 7 0.32 1.85 2.69
C VAL A 7 0.20 3.35 2.95
N PHE A 8 -0.98 3.96 2.74
CA PHE A 8 -1.09 5.41 2.87
C PHE A 8 -1.17 5.89 4.31
N MET A 9 -1.85 5.17 5.22
CA MET A 9 -1.93 5.60 6.63
C MET A 9 -0.56 5.51 7.30
N THR A 10 0.14 4.38 7.16
CA THR A 10 1.44 4.20 7.82
C THR A 10 2.49 5.18 7.28
N ASN A 11 2.51 5.42 5.96
CA ASN A 11 3.44 6.38 5.36
C ASN A 11 3.05 7.84 5.63
N ALA A 12 1.78 8.15 5.85
CA ALA A 12 1.36 9.48 6.31
C ALA A 12 1.96 9.82 7.68
N TYR A 13 2.05 8.84 8.59
CA TYR A 13 2.75 9.03 9.87
C TYR A 13 4.26 9.28 9.67
N LEU A 14 4.92 8.62 8.71
CA LEU A 14 6.32 8.91 8.39
C LEU A 14 6.50 10.40 8.07
N MET A 15 5.73 10.90 7.12
CA MET A 15 5.78 12.29 6.70
C MET A 15 5.53 13.24 7.87
N GLN A 16 4.45 13.01 8.63
CA GLN A 16 4.06 13.86 9.76
C GLN A 16 5.18 13.93 10.81
N THR A 17 5.79 12.79 11.16
CA THR A 17 6.87 12.80 12.17
C THR A 17 8.09 13.60 11.72
N VAL A 18 8.44 13.56 10.43
CA VAL A 18 9.57 14.34 9.90
C VAL A 18 9.26 15.84 9.91
N ILE A 19 8.00 16.21 9.64
CA ILE A 19 7.55 17.60 9.70
C ILE A 19 7.55 18.10 11.13
N GLU A 20 6.96 17.34 12.06
CA GLU A 20 6.93 17.69 13.48
C GLU A 20 8.34 17.83 14.06
N GLU A 21 9.29 16.99 13.65
CA GLU A 21 10.69 17.10 14.08
C GLU A 21 11.35 18.40 13.63
N LYS A 22 10.99 18.90 12.45
CA LYS A 22 11.49 20.18 11.95
C LYS A 22 10.79 21.36 12.59
N GLU A 23 9.47 21.31 12.69
CA GLU A 23 8.64 22.38 13.25
C GLU A 23 9.00 22.65 14.70
N ASN A 24 9.23 21.59 15.48
CA ASN A 24 9.58 21.68 16.90
C ASN A 24 11.09 21.86 17.16
N ARG A 25 11.91 22.07 16.12
CA ARG A 25 13.39 22.10 16.19
C ARG A 25 14.02 20.86 16.85
N LEU A 26 13.27 19.76 16.98
CA LEU A 26 13.78 18.50 17.51
C LEU A 26 14.90 17.94 16.63
N ILE A 27 14.86 18.23 15.33
CA ILE A 27 15.90 17.81 14.40
C ILE A 27 17.28 18.33 14.81
N GLU A 28 17.40 19.56 15.34
CA GLU A 28 18.69 20.13 15.79
C GLU A 28 19.30 19.34 16.96
N ILE A 29 18.42 18.84 17.85
CA ILE A 29 18.81 18.02 18.99
C ILE A 29 19.17 16.60 18.53
N LEU A 30 18.35 16.01 17.66
CA LEU A 30 18.55 14.63 17.17
C LEU A 30 19.84 14.51 16.36
N ILE A 31 20.16 15.49 15.51
CA ILE A 31 21.40 15.46 14.71
C ILE A 31 22.68 15.61 15.55
N SER A 32 22.58 16.15 16.77
CA SER A 32 23.71 16.19 17.71
C SER A 32 24.06 14.81 18.29
N THR A 33 23.15 13.83 18.16
CA THR A 33 23.29 12.48 18.71
C THR A 33 23.44 11.39 17.65
N MET A 34 22.90 11.59 16.45
CA MET A 34 22.91 10.60 15.36
C MET A 34 22.83 11.26 13.98
N ARG A 35 23.29 10.58 12.93
CA ARG A 35 23.30 11.18 11.58
C ARG A 35 21.87 11.25 11.01
N PRO A 36 21.51 12.30 10.24
CA PRO A 36 20.16 12.45 9.66
C PRO A 36 19.69 11.24 8.82
N VAL A 37 20.62 10.64 8.06
CA VAL A 37 20.33 9.47 7.22
C VAL A 37 20.00 8.24 8.06
N GLU A 38 20.69 8.05 9.19
CA GLU A 38 20.46 6.92 10.10
C GLU A 38 19.08 7.05 10.78
N LEU A 39 18.69 8.27 11.17
CA LEU A 39 17.37 8.55 11.74
C LEU A 39 16.24 8.23 10.75
N LEU A 40 16.35 8.71 9.50
CA LEU A 40 15.33 8.49 8.48
C LEU A 40 15.22 7.02 8.07
N MET A 41 16.36 6.33 7.87
CA MET A 41 16.36 4.89 7.56
C MET A 41 15.74 4.08 8.71
N GLY A 42 16.07 4.42 9.96
CA GLY A 42 15.46 3.80 11.14
C GLY A 42 13.93 3.96 11.17
N LYS A 43 13.43 5.17 10.87
CA LYS A 43 11.98 5.43 10.78
C LYS A 43 11.31 4.62 9.67
N ILE A 44 11.91 4.55 8.48
CA ILE A 44 11.38 3.79 7.35
C ILE A 44 11.27 2.29 7.72
N PHE A 45 12.31 1.70 8.32
CA PHE A 45 12.26 0.30 8.75
C PHE A 45 11.25 0.06 9.87
N ALA A 46 11.22 0.91 10.89
CA ALA A 46 10.27 0.79 11.99
C ALA A 46 8.82 0.86 11.49
N LEU A 47 8.52 1.82 10.62
CA LEU A 47 7.19 1.96 10.04
C LEU A 47 6.86 0.82 9.07
N SER A 48 7.85 0.26 8.36
CA SER A 48 7.64 -0.93 7.52
C SER A 48 7.14 -2.11 8.34
N ILE A 49 7.73 -2.33 9.53
CA ILE A 49 7.28 -3.36 10.47
C ILE A 49 5.85 -3.06 10.94
N VAL A 50 5.55 -1.81 11.30
CA VAL A 50 4.19 -1.40 11.68
C VAL A 50 3.18 -1.65 10.54
N GLY A 51 3.55 -1.36 9.30
CA GLY A 51 2.71 -1.61 8.13
C GLY A 51 2.40 -3.10 7.93
N ILE A 52 3.39 -3.97 8.14
CA ILE A 52 3.20 -5.43 8.11
C ILE A 52 2.25 -5.87 9.24
N VAL A 53 2.47 -5.38 10.47
CA VAL A 53 1.58 -5.66 11.61
C VAL A 53 0.15 -5.22 11.30
N GLN A 54 -0.03 -4.04 10.70
CA GLN A 54 -1.35 -3.53 10.30
C GLN A 54 -2.03 -4.46 9.29
N VAL A 55 -1.31 -4.96 8.28
CA VAL A 55 -1.86 -5.95 7.33
C VAL A 55 -2.26 -7.24 8.02
N VAL A 56 -1.43 -7.75 8.93
CA VAL A 56 -1.74 -8.97 9.70
C VAL A 56 -3.01 -8.80 10.52
N VAL A 57 -3.18 -7.64 11.18
CA VAL A 57 -4.39 -7.32 11.94
C VAL A 57 -5.61 -7.31 11.03
N TRP A 58 -5.56 -6.63 9.88
CA TRP A 58 -6.68 -6.60 8.93
C TRP A 58 -7.06 -7.99 8.41
N VAL A 59 -6.08 -8.81 8.04
CA VAL A 59 -6.31 -10.17 7.54
C VAL A 59 -6.90 -11.06 8.64
N ALA A 60 -6.38 -10.98 9.86
CA ALA A 60 -6.88 -11.72 11.01
C ALA A 60 -8.33 -11.31 11.35
N SER A 61 -8.63 -10.00 11.35
CA SER A 61 -9.99 -9.49 11.57
C SER A 61 -10.94 -9.96 10.46
N MET A 62 -10.51 -9.94 9.20
CA MET A 62 -11.32 -10.43 8.08
C MET A 62 -11.65 -11.93 8.23
N PHE A 63 -10.66 -12.75 8.58
CA PHE A 63 -10.85 -14.18 8.82
C PHE A 63 -11.79 -14.44 10.00
N PHE A 64 -11.61 -13.72 11.11
CA PHE A 64 -12.49 -13.84 12.27
C PHE A 64 -13.95 -13.50 11.94
N LEU A 65 -14.18 -12.39 11.24
CA LEU A 65 -15.52 -11.98 10.81
C LEU A 65 -16.15 -13.00 9.85
N LEU A 66 -15.37 -13.59 8.94
CA LEU A 66 -15.85 -14.65 8.06
C LEU A 66 -16.33 -15.87 8.86
N GLN A 67 -15.54 -16.32 9.85
CA GLN A 67 -15.92 -17.45 10.72
C GLN A 67 -17.20 -17.19 11.52
N VAL A 68 -17.40 -15.95 11.98
CA VAL A 68 -18.64 -15.55 12.66
C VAL A 68 -19.82 -15.51 11.69
N ALA A 69 -19.61 -14.96 10.48
CA ALA A 69 -20.67 -14.79 9.50
C ALA A 69 -21.15 -16.14 8.92
N LEU A 70 -20.27 -17.12 8.76
CA LEU A 70 -20.62 -18.48 8.33
C LEU A 70 -21.51 -19.24 9.33
N ARG A 71 -21.59 -18.79 10.60
CA ARG A 71 -22.52 -19.35 11.59
C ARG A 71 -23.97 -18.91 11.37
N LEU A 72 -24.19 -17.90 10.51
CA LEU A 72 -25.53 -17.43 10.15
C LEU A 72 -26.00 -18.17 8.88
N PRO A 73 -27.12 -18.93 8.93
CA PRO A 73 -27.53 -19.81 7.82
C PRO A 73 -27.88 -19.06 6.53
N ALA A 74 -28.32 -17.79 6.62
CA ALA A 74 -28.59 -16.95 5.45
C ALA A 74 -27.33 -16.50 4.69
N PHE A 75 -26.18 -16.45 5.37
CA PHE A 75 -24.91 -15.94 4.83
C PHE A 75 -24.02 -17.07 4.30
N ALA A 76 -24.14 -18.27 4.88
CA ALA A 76 -23.37 -19.45 4.45
C ALA A 76 -23.67 -19.84 2.98
N LEU A 77 -24.92 -19.76 2.53
CA LEU A 77 -25.33 -20.19 1.18
C LEU A 77 -24.89 -19.24 0.05
N THR A 78 -24.62 -17.97 0.35
CA THR A 78 -24.27 -16.94 -0.66
C THR A 78 -22.76 -16.70 -0.77
N ILE A 79 -22.00 -16.93 0.30
CA ILE A 79 -20.58 -16.57 0.38
C ILE A 79 -19.63 -17.73 0.10
N LEU A 80 -20.01 -18.97 0.43
CA LEU A 80 -19.15 -20.14 0.22
C LEU A 80 -18.72 -20.38 -1.25
N PRO A 81 -19.55 -20.12 -2.28
CA PRO A 81 -19.16 -20.36 -3.67
C PRO A 81 -18.26 -19.26 -4.28
N SER A 82 -18.20 -18.07 -3.68
CA SER A 82 -17.68 -16.86 -4.33
C SER A 82 -16.32 -16.40 -3.82
N ILE A 83 -15.80 -17.00 -2.75
CA ILE A 83 -14.49 -16.66 -2.19
C ILE A 83 -13.46 -17.74 -2.58
N ALA A 84 -12.94 -17.66 -3.80
CA ALA A 84 -11.67 -18.29 -4.14
C ALA A 84 -10.55 -17.34 -3.74
N PHE A 85 -9.97 -17.51 -2.55
CA PHE A 85 -8.70 -16.84 -2.23
C PHE A 85 -7.58 -17.63 -2.92
N PRO A 86 -6.89 -17.07 -3.93
CA PRO A 86 -5.76 -17.75 -4.55
C PRO A 86 -4.57 -17.73 -3.58
N VAL A 87 -4.52 -18.71 -2.67
CA VAL A 87 -3.44 -18.88 -1.68
C VAL A 87 -2.07 -18.97 -2.37
N GLU A 88 -2.04 -19.53 -3.58
CA GLU A 88 -0.85 -19.66 -4.43
C GLU A 88 -0.22 -18.30 -4.81
N MET A 89 -1.02 -17.23 -4.84
CA MET A 89 -0.56 -15.89 -5.24
C MET A 89 -0.17 -14.99 -4.07
N LEU A 90 -0.33 -15.45 -2.83
CA LEU A 90 0.07 -14.72 -1.63
C LEU A 90 1.53 -14.25 -1.63
N PRO A 91 2.53 -15.07 -2.04
CA PRO A 91 3.92 -14.62 -2.07
C PRO A 91 4.11 -13.39 -2.97
N MET A 92 3.48 -13.38 -4.14
CA MET A 92 3.58 -12.28 -5.09
C MET A 92 2.86 -11.03 -4.58
N MET A 93 1.72 -11.19 -3.91
CA MET A 93 1.03 -10.09 -3.24
C MET A 93 1.88 -9.46 -2.13
N ILE A 94 2.63 -10.25 -1.37
CA ILE A 94 3.57 -9.74 -0.36
C ILE A 94 4.70 -8.96 -1.02
N VAL A 95 5.26 -9.46 -2.13
CA VAL A 95 6.31 -8.73 -2.87
C VAL A 95 5.80 -7.37 -3.36
N TYR A 96 4.63 -7.32 -4.02
CA TYR A 96 4.03 -6.05 -4.43
C TYR A 96 3.64 -5.16 -3.25
N PHE A 97 3.25 -5.75 -2.12
CA PHE A 97 3.02 -5.00 -0.89
C PHE A 97 4.29 -4.30 -0.42
N VAL A 98 5.40 -5.02 -0.30
CA VAL A 98 6.68 -4.47 0.16
C VAL A 98 7.21 -3.43 -0.82
N LEU A 99 7.18 -3.71 -2.13
CA LEU A 99 7.62 -2.76 -3.16
C LEU A 99 6.79 -1.49 -3.14
N GLY A 100 5.46 -1.62 -3.13
CA GLY A 100 4.55 -0.48 -3.01
C GLY A 100 4.80 0.30 -1.72
N TYR A 101 4.92 -0.40 -0.60
CA TYR A 101 5.18 0.22 0.69
C TYR A 101 6.47 1.06 0.67
N LEU A 102 7.58 0.51 0.17
CA LEU A 102 8.87 1.22 0.09
C LEU A 102 8.83 2.41 -0.88
N LEU A 103 8.13 2.26 -2.02
CA LEU A 103 7.92 3.36 -2.97
C LEU A 103 7.21 4.55 -2.29
N PHE A 104 6.11 4.28 -1.58
CA PHE A 104 5.39 5.34 -0.87
C PHE A 104 6.17 5.83 0.35
N ALA A 105 6.94 5.00 1.04
CA ALA A 105 7.82 5.46 2.12
C ALA A 105 8.85 6.47 1.60
N ALA A 106 9.43 6.23 0.41
CA ALA A 106 10.33 7.19 -0.23
C ALA A 106 9.64 8.50 -0.61
N ILE A 107 8.42 8.43 -1.17
CA ILE A 107 7.65 9.62 -1.55
C ILE A 107 7.23 10.43 -0.32
N PHE A 108 6.65 9.80 0.70
CA PHE A 108 6.21 10.47 1.91
C PHE A 108 7.39 10.99 2.73
N GLY A 109 8.51 10.25 2.77
CA GLY A 109 9.75 10.72 3.37
C GLY A 109 10.31 11.94 2.65
N MET A 110 10.32 11.94 1.30
CA MET A 110 10.70 13.09 0.49
C MET A 110 9.80 14.28 0.77
N ILE A 111 8.49 14.08 0.80
CA ILE A 111 7.52 15.15 1.03
C ILE A 111 7.70 15.74 2.43
N GLY A 112 7.84 14.90 3.47
CA GLY A 112 8.15 15.36 4.83
C GLY A 112 9.47 16.13 4.90
N ALA A 113 10.44 15.78 4.06
CA ALA A 113 11.72 16.48 3.95
C ALA A 113 11.65 17.82 3.19
N ILE A 114 10.67 18.07 2.33
CA ILE A 114 10.52 19.35 1.62
C ILE A 114 9.43 20.26 2.23
N SER A 115 8.46 19.68 2.93
CA SER A 115 7.36 20.43 3.53
C SER A 115 7.81 21.21 4.75
N SER A 116 7.26 22.41 4.88
CA SER A 116 7.58 23.34 5.97
C SER A 116 6.64 23.20 7.18
N SER A 117 5.43 22.69 6.96
CA SER A 117 4.37 22.62 7.97
C SER A 117 3.44 21.43 7.78
N MET A 118 2.74 21.06 8.86
CA MET A 118 1.74 19.98 8.89
C MET A 118 0.51 20.25 8.00
N GLN A 119 0.29 21.50 7.61
CA GLN A 119 -0.82 21.88 6.71
C GLN A 119 -0.46 21.72 5.23
N GLU A 120 0.81 21.92 4.87
CA GLU A 120 1.29 21.86 3.47
C GLU A 120 1.67 20.44 3.05
N GLY A 121 2.33 19.67 3.91
CA GLY A 121 2.83 18.32 3.60
C GLY A 121 1.77 17.40 2.96
N PRO A 122 0.60 17.22 3.59
CA PRO A 122 -0.48 16.40 3.03
C PRO A 122 -0.98 16.88 1.65
N GLN A 123 -0.89 18.17 1.34
CA GLN A 123 -1.31 18.70 0.03
C GLN A 123 -0.37 18.23 -1.08
N TYR A 124 0.94 18.18 -0.82
CA TYR A 124 1.92 17.65 -1.79
C TYR A 124 1.76 16.15 -2.04
N VAL A 125 1.42 15.36 -1.01
CA VAL A 125 1.19 13.92 -1.12
C VAL A 125 0.06 13.59 -2.09
N THR A 126 -0.95 14.45 -2.15
CA THR A 126 -2.15 14.22 -2.96
C THR A 126 -1.82 14.01 -4.44
N ILE A 127 -0.80 14.68 -4.97
CA ILE A 127 -0.36 14.54 -6.36
C ILE A 127 0.12 13.12 -6.67
N PHE A 128 0.70 12.42 -5.70
CA PHE A 128 1.21 11.05 -5.85
C PHE A 128 0.17 9.99 -5.50
N VAL A 129 -0.66 10.27 -4.49
CA VAL A 129 -1.71 9.33 -4.06
C VAL A 129 -2.85 9.26 -5.07
N LEU A 130 -3.20 10.38 -5.72
CA LEU A 130 -4.30 10.41 -6.70
C LEU A 130 -4.11 9.40 -7.85
N PRO A 131 -2.98 9.39 -8.59
CA PRO A 131 -2.72 8.37 -9.61
C PRO A 131 -2.85 6.96 -9.05
N SER A 132 -2.33 6.75 -7.85
CA SER A 132 -2.26 5.44 -7.19
C SER A 132 -3.64 4.86 -6.83
N ILE A 133 -4.66 5.71 -6.68
CA ILE A 133 -6.05 5.29 -6.43
C ILE A 133 -6.82 5.04 -7.73
N LEU A 134 -6.39 5.58 -8.87
CA LEU A 134 -7.09 5.43 -10.16
C LEU A 134 -7.46 3.98 -10.51
N PRO A 135 -6.61 2.96 -10.30
CA PRO A 135 -7.00 1.58 -10.60
C PRO A 135 -8.28 1.12 -9.90
N PHE A 136 -8.59 1.64 -8.70
CA PHE A 136 -9.86 1.35 -8.02
C PHE A 136 -11.07 2.00 -8.68
N TYR A 137 -10.91 3.18 -9.27
CA TYR A 137 -12.01 3.80 -10.01
C TYR A 137 -12.41 2.97 -11.23
N PHE A 138 -11.41 2.33 -11.87
CA PHE A 138 -11.61 1.43 -13.01
C PHE A 138 -11.75 -0.03 -12.61
N PHE A 139 -12.11 -0.34 -11.35
CA PHE A 139 -12.18 -1.71 -10.82
C PHE A 139 -13.03 -2.66 -11.68
N GLU A 140 -14.14 -2.17 -12.23
CA GLU A 140 -15.02 -2.93 -13.14
C GLU A 140 -14.29 -3.42 -14.39
N LEU A 141 -13.36 -2.62 -14.91
CA LEU A 141 -12.58 -2.95 -16.10
C LEU A 141 -11.53 -4.03 -15.78
N PHE A 142 -11.00 -4.05 -14.56
CA PHE A 142 -10.11 -5.12 -14.10
C PHE A 142 -10.82 -6.48 -14.01
N ILE A 143 -12.07 -6.51 -13.54
CA ILE A 143 -12.85 -7.75 -13.43
C ILE A 143 -13.26 -8.27 -14.80
N ASN A 144 -13.84 -7.41 -15.63
CA ASN A 144 -14.49 -7.86 -16.86
C ASN A 144 -13.52 -7.96 -18.05
N GLN A 145 -12.46 -7.15 -18.07
CA GLN A 145 -11.50 -7.09 -19.18
C GLN A 145 -10.04 -6.97 -18.68
N PRO A 146 -9.49 -8.02 -18.03
CA PRO A 146 -8.18 -7.96 -17.39
C PRO A 146 -7.00 -7.69 -18.35
N ASN A 147 -7.17 -7.97 -19.65
CA ASN A 147 -6.14 -7.80 -20.69
C ASN A 147 -6.28 -6.49 -21.48
N HIS A 148 -7.19 -5.59 -21.06
CA HIS A 148 -7.39 -4.32 -21.73
C HIS A 148 -6.13 -3.42 -21.60
N ILE A 149 -5.83 -2.63 -22.63
CA ILE A 149 -4.62 -1.80 -22.70
C ILE A 149 -4.47 -0.85 -21.50
N MET A 150 -5.59 -0.31 -21.00
CA MET A 150 -5.61 0.57 -19.83
C MET A 150 -5.20 -0.15 -18.53
N VAL A 151 -5.60 -1.41 -18.37
CA VAL A 151 -5.18 -2.26 -17.23
C VAL A 151 -3.69 -2.52 -17.30
N GLN A 152 -3.17 -2.80 -18.49
CA GLN A 152 -1.73 -3.00 -18.70
C GLN A 152 -0.94 -1.74 -18.38
N ILE A 153 -1.38 -0.55 -18.83
CA ILE A 153 -0.74 0.72 -18.50
C ILE A 153 -0.67 0.93 -16.98
N PHE A 154 -1.77 0.68 -16.26
CA PHE A 154 -1.78 0.80 -14.79
C PHE A 154 -0.90 -0.25 -14.11
N SER A 155 -0.79 -1.45 -14.68
CA SER A 155 0.11 -2.51 -14.22
C SER A 155 1.60 -2.17 -14.37
N TYR A 156 1.99 -1.32 -15.32
CA TYR A 156 3.40 -0.97 -15.56
C TYR A 156 3.83 0.36 -14.96
N PHE A 157 2.90 1.31 -14.77
CA PHE A 157 3.26 2.60 -14.19
C PHE A 157 3.57 2.47 -12.68
N PRO A 158 4.75 2.90 -12.17
CA PRO A 158 5.23 2.55 -10.84
C PRO A 158 4.32 2.92 -9.67
N LEU A 159 3.61 4.06 -9.74
CA LEU A 159 2.70 4.48 -8.67
C LEU A 159 1.41 3.63 -8.64
N THR A 160 1.00 3.09 -9.79
CA THR A 160 -0.22 2.30 -9.93
C THR A 160 0.03 0.81 -9.96
N SER A 161 1.25 0.35 -10.27
CA SER A 161 1.58 -1.06 -10.45
C SER A 161 1.34 -1.90 -9.21
N PRO A 162 1.72 -1.49 -7.97
CA PRO A 162 1.59 -2.35 -6.79
C PRO A 162 0.13 -2.69 -6.53
N LEU A 163 -0.75 -1.71 -6.70
CA LEU A 163 -2.18 -1.91 -6.55
C LEU A 163 -2.78 -2.72 -7.69
N SER A 164 -2.48 -2.32 -8.94
CA SER A 164 -3.06 -2.92 -10.14
C SER A 164 -2.68 -4.40 -10.28
N MET A 165 -1.43 -4.75 -9.96
CA MET A 165 -0.96 -6.14 -10.00
C MET A 165 -1.60 -6.97 -8.90
N ILE A 166 -1.75 -6.46 -7.69
CA ILE A 166 -2.49 -7.18 -6.63
C ILE A 166 -3.93 -7.46 -7.10
N MET A 167 -4.60 -6.48 -7.71
CA MET A 167 -5.95 -6.68 -8.24
C MET A 167 -5.99 -7.74 -9.36
N ARG A 168 -5.09 -7.69 -10.34
CA ARG A 168 -5.06 -8.68 -11.44
C ARG A 168 -4.65 -10.08 -10.97
N LEU A 169 -3.73 -10.18 -10.01
CA LEU A 169 -3.36 -11.46 -9.40
C LEU A 169 -4.58 -12.10 -8.72
N THR A 170 -5.35 -11.34 -7.94
CA THR A 170 -6.56 -11.91 -7.32
C THR A 170 -7.61 -12.44 -8.31
N LEU A 171 -7.53 -12.00 -9.57
CA LEU A 171 -8.41 -12.43 -10.66
C LEU A 171 -7.82 -13.54 -11.54
N GLY A 172 -6.59 -13.99 -11.27
CA GLY A 172 -5.94 -15.08 -12.01
C GLY A 172 -5.52 -14.75 -13.44
N ALA A 173 -5.46 -13.48 -13.82
CA ALA A 173 -5.34 -13.04 -15.22
C ALA A 173 -3.96 -12.45 -15.58
N VAL A 174 -2.88 -12.92 -14.94
CA VAL A 174 -1.52 -12.38 -15.12
C VAL A 174 -0.56 -13.46 -15.59
N GLY A 175 0.14 -13.19 -16.69
CA GLY A 175 1.21 -14.06 -17.18
C GLY A 175 2.54 -13.84 -16.44
N PRO A 176 3.45 -14.84 -16.37
CA PRO A 176 4.75 -14.68 -15.71
C PRO A 176 5.62 -13.54 -16.26
N LEU A 177 5.48 -13.21 -17.54
CA LEU A 177 6.25 -12.17 -18.21
C LEU A 177 5.80 -10.75 -17.81
N GLU A 178 4.50 -10.56 -17.58
CA GLU A 178 3.95 -9.28 -17.11
C GLU A 178 4.42 -8.97 -15.70
N ILE A 179 4.58 -9.99 -14.85
CA ILE A 179 5.10 -9.84 -13.48
C ILE A 179 6.53 -9.29 -13.49
N ILE A 180 7.38 -9.78 -14.41
CA ILE A 180 8.76 -9.31 -14.51
C ILE A 180 8.79 -7.86 -15.00
N LEU A 181 7.99 -7.52 -16.01
CA LEU A 181 7.93 -6.18 -16.57
C LEU A 181 7.37 -5.13 -15.60
N SER A 182 6.53 -5.51 -14.65
CA SER A 182 6.00 -4.58 -13.64
C SER A 182 6.88 -4.41 -12.41
N ILE A 183 7.88 -5.28 -12.22
CA ILE A 183 8.87 -5.18 -11.13
C ILE A 183 10.13 -4.45 -11.60
N ALA A 184 10.45 -4.52 -12.90
CA ALA A 184 11.55 -3.81 -13.55
C ALA A 184 11.32 -2.29 -13.59
#